data_AF-A0A0D0DQR4-F1
#
_entry.id   AF-A0A0D0DQR4-F1
#
_cell.length_a   1.000
_cell.length_b   1.000
_cell.length_c   1.000
_cell.angle_alpha   90.00
_cell.angle_beta   90.00
_cell.angle_gamma   90.00
#
_symmetry.space_group_name_H-M   'P 1'
#
loop_
_entity.id
_entity.type
_entity.pdbx_description
1 polymer ?
#
loop_
_entity_poly.entity_id
_entity_poly.type
_entity_poly.pdbx_seq_one_letter_code
_entity_poly.pdbx_strand_id
1 'polypeptide(L)'
;MLLRTLGLEKKCWCAQVAYDEKVVQKHRDEDKRRAAWKNAEAAKFAAYIPRTTEAELLKMKVAEINFQICWHRHFDTQVAREKDLGKRKEEHLVALRDAIRQLNHGVVKPKDGLDTRVECEDNSNDITTGEPTLGASGDEPERTLDTEDNDFY
;
A
#
# COMPACT_ATOMS: atom_id res chain seq x y z
N MET A 1 38.80 -21.65 -41.90
CA MET A 1 38.58 -21.18 -40.50
C MET A 1 37.63 -19.99 -40.40
N LEU A 2 37.72 -18.98 -41.28
CA LEU A 2 36.93 -17.73 -41.25
C LEU A 2 35.39 -17.86 -41.28
N LEU A 3 34.83 -18.87 -41.96
CA LEU A 3 33.36 -19.06 -42.00
C LEU A 3 32.77 -19.53 -40.66
N ARG A 4 33.55 -20.24 -39.83
CA ARG A 4 33.10 -20.71 -38.51
C ARG A 4 33.08 -19.59 -37.48
N THR A 5 33.99 -18.62 -37.57
CA THR A 5 34.05 -17.47 -36.67
C THR A 5 32.89 -16.50 -36.92
N LEU A 6 32.59 -16.20 -38.19
CA LEU A 6 31.41 -15.39 -38.59
C LEU A 6 30.07 -15.99 -38.13
N GLY A 7 29.93 -17.31 -38.21
CA GLY A 7 28.73 -18.01 -37.74
C GLY A 7 28.55 -17.99 -36.22
N LEU A 8 29.64 -17.90 -35.45
CA LEU A 8 29.60 -17.78 -33.99
C LEU A 8 29.27 -16.35 -33.56
N GLU A 9 29.89 -15.34 -34.18
CA GLU A 9 29.61 -13.93 -33.91
C GLU A 9 28.13 -13.58 -34.12
N LYS A 10 27.54 -14.07 -35.23
CA LYS A 10 26.11 -13.87 -35.50
C LYS A 10 25.23 -14.49 -34.40
N LYS A 11 25.59 -15.66 -33.88
CA LYS A 11 24.83 -16.32 -32.80
C LYS A 11 24.94 -15.55 -31.49
N CYS A 12 26.14 -15.07 -31.15
CA CYS A 12 26.36 -14.23 -29.97
C CYS A 12 25.54 -12.94 -30.04
N TRP A 13 25.51 -12.28 -31.20
CA TRP A 13 24.71 -11.08 -31.41
C TRP A 13 23.21 -11.35 -31.26
N CYS A 14 22.69 -12.41 -31.89
CA CYS A 14 21.28 -12.78 -31.75
C CYS A 14 20.90 -13.12 -30.30
N ALA A 15 21.78 -13.79 -29.55
CA ALA A 15 21.55 -14.10 -28.14
C ALA A 15 21.53 -12.83 -27.28
N GLN A 16 22.43 -11.87 -27.56
CA GLN A 16 22.48 -10.58 -26.86
C GLN A 16 21.20 -9.77 -27.10
N VAL A 17 20.77 -9.64 -28.35
CA VAL A 17 19.54 -8.92 -28.70
C VAL A 17 18.32 -9.54 -28.00
N ALA A 18 18.20 -10.87 -28.02
CA ALA A 18 17.11 -11.57 -27.34
C ALA A 18 17.14 -11.40 -25.81
N TYR A 19 18.34 -11.27 -25.21
CA TYR A 19 18.48 -10.96 -23.79
C TYR A 19 18.05 -9.52 -23.49
N ASP A 20 18.53 -8.55 -24.28
CA ASP A 20 18.21 -7.13 -24.11
C ASP A 20 16.70 -6.88 -24.26
N GLU A 21 16.05 -7.51 -25.24
CA GLU A 21 14.59 -7.44 -25.41
C GLU A 21 13.84 -7.94 -24.16
N LYS A 22 14.27 -9.04 -23.55
CA LYS A 22 13.67 -9.57 -22.32
C LYS A 22 13.86 -8.61 -21.14
N VAL A 23 15.03 -8.00 -21.02
CA VAL A 23 15.32 -7.02 -19.95
C VAL A 23 14.45 -5.78 -20.12
N VAL A 24 14.35 -5.25 -21.34
CA VAL A 24 13.48 -4.09 -21.64
C VAL A 24 12.02 -4.42 -21.32
N GLN A 25 11.55 -5.61 -21.68
CA GLN A 25 10.18 -6.02 -21.39
C GLN A 25 9.93 -6.12 -19.86
N LYS A 26 10.87 -6.71 -19.11
CA LYS A 26 10.80 -6.78 -17.65
C LYS A 26 10.70 -5.39 -17.03
N HIS A 27 11.53 -4.43 -17.46
CA HIS A 27 11.46 -3.05 -16.96
C HIS A 27 10.14 -2.37 -17.27
N ARG A 28 9.59 -2.55 -18.47
CA ARG A 28 8.26 -2.04 -18.82
C ARG A 28 7.17 -2.60 -17.92
N ASP A 29 7.23 -3.88 -17.59
CA ASP A 29 6.23 -4.52 -16.72
C ASP A 29 6.39 -4.11 -15.25
N GLU A 30 7.62 -3.85 -14.79
CA GLU A 30 7.87 -3.21 -13.50
C GLU A 30 7.32 -1.78 -13.44
N ASP A 31 7.56 -0.97 -14.48
CA ASP A 31 7.09 0.40 -14.54
C ASP A 31 5.55 0.47 -14.55
N LYS A 32 4.90 -0.42 -15.31
CA LYS A 32 3.43 -0.55 -15.28
C LYS A 32 2.91 -0.92 -13.90
N ARG A 33 3.55 -1.88 -13.21
CA ARG A 33 3.17 -2.24 -11.84
C ARG A 33 3.33 -1.08 -10.87
N ARG A 34 4.45 -0.35 -10.94
CA ARG A 34 4.67 0.86 -10.12
C ARG A 34 3.62 1.93 -10.41
N ALA A 35 3.30 2.18 -11.69
CA ALA A 35 2.29 3.14 -12.08
C ALA A 35 0.89 2.74 -11.57
N ALA A 36 0.51 1.48 -11.72
CA ALA A 36 -0.76 0.97 -11.22
C ALA A 36 -0.88 1.08 -9.69
N TRP A 37 0.19 0.73 -8.97
CA TRP A 37 0.25 0.87 -7.51
C TRP A 37 0.10 2.33 -7.06
N LYS A 38 0.86 3.25 -7.67
CA LYS A 38 0.74 4.70 -7.39
C LYS A 38 -0.65 5.23 -7.66
N ASN A 39 -1.27 4.83 -8.77
CA ASN A 39 -2.63 5.25 -9.12
C ASN A 39 -3.66 4.71 -8.12
N ALA A 40 -3.50 3.46 -7.65
CA ALA A 40 -4.37 2.88 -6.65
C ALA A 40 -4.24 3.58 -5.30
N GLU A 41 -3.03 3.97 -4.89
CA GLU A 41 -2.79 4.71 -3.67
C GLU A 41 -3.34 6.14 -3.73
N ALA A 42 -3.13 6.84 -4.85
CA ALA A 42 -3.72 8.15 -5.08
C ALA A 42 -5.26 8.10 -5.04
N ALA A 43 -5.87 7.05 -5.60
CA ALA A 43 -7.32 6.86 -5.55
C ALA A 43 -7.83 6.63 -4.12
N LYS A 44 -7.11 5.80 -3.32
CA LYS A 44 -7.43 5.60 -1.90
C LYS A 44 -7.35 6.90 -1.11
N PHE A 45 -6.31 7.69 -1.36
CA PHE A 45 -6.08 8.97 -0.70
C PHE A 45 -7.14 10.01 -1.05
N ALA A 46 -7.53 10.10 -2.32
CA ALA A 46 -8.59 10.99 -2.79
C ALA A 46 -9.98 10.63 -2.22
N ALA A 47 -10.24 9.33 -2.04
CA ALA A 47 -11.49 8.85 -1.45
C ALA A 47 -11.48 8.81 0.09
N TYR A 48 -10.35 9.16 0.73
CA TYR A 48 -10.22 9.04 2.18
C TYR A 48 -11.02 10.12 2.91
N ILE A 49 -11.77 9.69 3.92
CA ILE A 49 -12.53 10.58 4.81
C ILE A 49 -11.76 10.69 6.14
N PRO A 50 -11.17 11.86 6.46
CA PRO A 50 -10.43 12.07 7.69
C PRO A 50 -11.34 12.01 8.90
N ARG A 51 -10.86 11.38 9.97
CA ARG A 51 -11.58 11.33 11.26
C ARG A 51 -11.18 12.50 12.13
N THR A 52 -12.12 13.34 12.49
CA THR A 52 -11.84 14.58 13.24
C THR A 52 -12.20 14.46 14.72
N THR A 53 -12.81 13.35 15.16
CA THR A 53 -13.26 13.19 16.54
C THR A 53 -12.24 12.45 17.40
N GLU A 54 -12.02 12.94 18.62
CA GLU A 54 -10.99 12.41 19.53
C GLU A 54 -11.23 10.93 19.91
N ALA A 55 -12.49 10.53 20.08
CA ALA A 55 -12.88 9.17 20.40
C ALA A 55 -12.54 8.17 19.27
N GLU A 56 -12.57 8.63 18.02
CA GLU A 56 -12.20 7.80 16.87
C GLU A 56 -10.68 7.70 16.73
N LEU A 57 -9.95 8.80 16.96
CA LEU A 57 -8.49 8.83 16.88
C LEU A 57 -7.83 7.83 17.84
N LEU A 58 -8.33 7.75 19.07
CA LEU A 58 -7.78 6.84 20.09
C LEU A 58 -7.88 5.36 19.68
N LYS A 59 -8.91 5.00 18.92
CA LYS A 59 -9.15 3.64 18.43
C LYS A 59 -8.31 3.27 17.21
N MET A 60 -7.69 4.24 16.55
CA MET A 60 -6.93 4.01 15.32
C MET A 60 -5.61 3.28 15.57
N LYS A 61 -5.19 2.50 14.58
CA LYS A 61 -3.85 1.92 14.55
C LYS A 61 -2.83 2.98 14.12
N VAL A 62 -1.56 2.80 14.49
CA VAL A 62 -0.47 3.73 14.11
C VAL A 62 -0.45 3.94 12.58
N ALA A 63 -0.57 2.88 11.79
CA ALA A 63 -0.63 3.00 10.33
C ALA A 63 -1.78 3.89 9.81
N GLU A 64 -2.95 3.85 10.45
CA GLU A 64 -4.09 4.69 10.07
C GLU A 64 -3.86 6.15 10.49
N ILE A 65 -3.24 6.37 11.65
CA ILE A 65 -2.87 7.71 12.14
C ILE A 65 -1.85 8.33 11.16
N ASN A 66 -0.85 7.56 10.76
CA ASN A 66 0.19 7.99 9.82
C ASN A 66 -0.40 8.34 8.46
N PHE A 67 -1.32 7.51 7.97
CA PHE A 67 -2.05 7.79 6.73
C PHE A 67 -2.83 9.11 6.84
N GLN A 68 -3.51 9.35 7.96
CA GLN A 68 -4.26 10.58 8.18
C GLN A 68 -3.36 11.81 8.34
N ILE A 69 -2.19 11.68 8.97
CA ILE A 69 -1.16 12.74 9.03
C ILE A 69 -0.70 13.09 7.61
N CYS A 70 -0.39 12.10 6.78
CA CYS A 70 -0.06 12.32 5.37
C CYS A 70 -1.20 13.02 4.62
N TRP A 71 -2.45 12.65 4.90
CA TRP A 71 -3.63 13.31 4.36
C TRP A 71 -3.71 14.79 4.74
N HIS A 72 -3.60 15.13 6.03
CA HIS A 72 -3.60 16.52 6.48
C HIS A 72 -2.42 17.30 5.89
N ARG A 73 -1.26 16.68 5.79
CA ARG A 73 -0.04 17.30 5.28
C ARG A 73 -0.11 17.70 3.81
N HIS A 74 -0.95 17.01 3.03
CA HIS A 74 -1.26 17.41 1.67
C HIS A 74 -1.83 18.84 1.64
N PHE A 75 -2.79 19.13 2.53
CA PHE A 75 -3.40 20.46 2.63
C PHE A 75 -2.56 21.45 3.44
N ASP A 76 -1.81 20.97 4.43
CA ASP A 76 -0.96 21.77 5.29
C ASP A 76 0.47 21.22 5.39
N THR A 77 1.38 21.84 4.66
CA THR A 77 2.80 21.47 4.69
C THR A 77 3.49 21.69 6.04
N GLN A 78 2.86 22.39 6.99
CA GLN A 78 3.39 22.61 8.35
C GLN A 78 3.15 21.42 9.28
N VAL A 79 2.28 20.48 8.90
CA VAL A 79 2.08 19.24 9.65
C VAL A 79 3.37 18.42 9.60
N ALA A 80 3.83 17.96 10.77
CA ALA A 80 5.02 17.14 10.90
C ALA A 80 4.91 15.86 10.06
N ARG A 81 6.02 15.40 9.46
CA ARG A 81 6.03 14.12 8.75
C ARG A 81 5.98 12.99 9.76
N GLU A 82 5.34 11.89 9.39
CA GLU A 82 5.39 10.63 10.16
C GLU A 82 6.82 10.26 10.59
N LYS A 83 7.80 10.40 9.67
CA LYS A 83 9.20 10.02 9.90
C LYS A 83 9.92 10.93 10.91
N ASP A 84 9.42 12.15 11.10
CA ASP A 84 9.96 13.12 12.06
C ASP A 84 9.35 12.92 13.45
N LEU A 85 8.28 12.13 13.55
CA LEU A 85 7.64 11.75 14.81
C LEU A 85 8.33 10.50 15.35
N GLY A 86 8.44 10.40 16.67
CA GLY A 86 9.04 9.22 17.28
C GLY A 86 8.16 7.98 17.16
N LYS A 87 8.64 6.86 17.71
CA LYS A 87 8.03 5.54 17.48
C LYS A 87 6.75 5.29 18.28
N ARG A 88 6.37 6.20 19.19
CA ARG A 88 5.24 6.02 20.10
C ARG A 88 3.96 6.53 19.49
N LYS A 89 2.88 5.74 19.57
CA LYS A 89 1.55 6.08 19.03
C LYS A 89 1.06 7.44 19.54
N GLU A 90 1.34 7.77 20.79
CA GLU A 90 0.92 9.01 21.44
C GLU A 90 1.50 10.25 20.74
N GLU A 91 2.74 10.18 20.28
CA GLU A 91 3.40 11.30 19.58
C GLU A 91 2.71 11.58 18.22
N HIS A 92 2.32 10.51 17.51
CA HIS A 92 1.54 10.62 16.28
C HIS A 92 0.13 11.16 16.54
N LEU A 93 -0.52 10.71 17.62
CA LEU A 93 -1.83 11.23 18.00
C LEU A 93 -1.81 12.72 18.34
N VAL A 94 -0.78 13.21 19.01
CA VAL A 94 -0.62 14.63 19.32
C VAL A 94 -0.48 15.44 18.04
N ALA A 95 0.40 15.03 17.13
CA ALA A 95 0.59 15.68 15.84
C ALA A 95 -0.71 15.72 15.02
N LEU A 96 -1.45 14.61 14.98
CA LEU A 96 -2.72 14.52 14.26
C LEU A 96 -3.81 15.42 14.90
N ARG A 97 -3.89 15.47 16.23
CA ARG A 97 -4.84 16.35 16.94
C ARG A 97 -4.58 17.83 16.65
N ASP A 98 -3.32 18.24 16.64
CA ASP A 98 -2.96 19.62 16.34
C ASP A 98 -3.27 19.97 14.88
N ALA A 99 -3.01 19.06 13.93
CA ALA A 99 -3.39 19.23 12.53
C ALA A 99 -4.91 19.37 12.34
N ILE A 100 -5.71 18.53 13.00
CA ILE A 100 -7.18 18.62 12.97
C ILE A 100 -7.66 19.94 13.56
N ARG A 101 -7.06 20.38 14.68
CA ARG A 101 -7.39 21.66 15.31
C ARG A 101 -7.14 22.83 14.36
N GLN A 102 -5.98 22.85 13.71
CA GLN A 102 -5.63 23.90 12.74
C GLN A 102 -6.57 23.93 11.54
N LEU A 103 -6.98 22.76 11.04
CA LEU A 103 -7.97 22.64 9.96
C LEU A 103 -9.33 23.19 10.39
N ASN A 104 -9.83 22.79 11.56
CA ASN A 104 -11.15 23.18 12.05
C ASN A 104 -11.27 24.68 12.37
N HIS A 105 -10.19 25.33 12.80
CA HIS A 105 -10.18 26.78 13.06
C HIS A 105 -10.00 27.63 11.79
N GLY A 106 -9.91 27.01 10.60
CA GLY A 106 -9.74 27.73 9.33
C GLY A 106 -8.42 28.50 9.24
N VAL A 107 -7.45 28.16 10.09
CA VAL A 107 -6.10 28.77 10.11
C VAL A 107 -5.33 28.38 8.84
N VAL A 108 -5.64 27.21 8.29
CA VAL A 108 -5.05 26.69 7.07
C VAL A 108 -6.06 26.81 5.94
N LYS A 109 -5.69 27.52 4.88
CA LYS A 109 -6.38 27.44 3.59
C LYS A 109 -5.69 26.39 2.73
N PRO A 110 -6.43 25.47 2.07
CA PRO A 110 -5.86 24.61 1.04
C PRO A 110 -5.08 25.48 0.05
N LYS A 111 -3.81 25.16 -0.21
CA LYS A 111 -3.05 25.90 -1.24
C LYS A 111 -3.70 25.65 -2.61
N ASP A 112 -4.06 26.73 -3.30
CA ASP A 112 -4.47 26.66 -4.70
C ASP A 112 -3.33 26.07 -5.55
N GLY A 113 -3.62 25.03 -6.33
CA GLY A 113 -2.62 24.34 -7.17
C GLY A 113 -1.88 23.18 -6.50
N LEU A 114 -2.54 22.54 -5.54
CA LEU A 114 -2.06 21.34 -4.84
C LEU A 114 -1.65 20.23 -5.82
N ASP A 115 -0.35 19.93 -5.88
CA ASP A 115 0.19 18.83 -6.67
C ASP A 115 -0.39 17.52 -6.13
N THR A 116 -1.23 16.85 -6.93
CA THR A 116 -1.90 15.58 -6.59
C THR A 116 -0.93 14.41 -6.42
N ARG A 117 0.38 14.64 -6.50
CA ARG A 117 1.37 13.65 -6.08
C ARG A 117 1.27 13.42 -4.58
N VAL A 118 0.50 12.41 -4.23
CA VAL A 118 0.55 11.77 -2.92
C VAL A 118 1.94 11.17 -2.76
N GLU A 119 2.84 11.89 -2.09
CA GLU A 119 4.08 11.32 -1.56
C GLU A 119 3.75 10.50 -0.30
N CYS A 120 2.95 9.45 -0.46
CA CYS A 120 2.98 8.33 0.46
C CYS A 120 4.29 7.60 0.17
N GLU A 121 5.36 8.02 0.86
CA GLU A 121 6.65 7.35 0.72
C GLU A 121 6.48 5.89 1.13
N ASP A 122 6.85 5.01 0.20
CA ASP A 122 6.71 3.56 0.23
C ASP A 122 7.17 2.97 1.58
N ASN A 123 6.25 2.79 2.51
CA ASN A 123 6.45 2.00 3.73
C ASN A 123 6.36 0.52 3.36
N SER A 124 7.15 0.11 2.36
CA SER A 124 7.44 -1.28 2.05
C SER A 124 8.22 -1.89 3.21
N ASN A 125 7.52 -2.15 4.31
CA ASN A 125 7.89 -3.22 5.20
C ASN A 125 7.70 -4.49 4.38
N ASP A 126 8.80 -5.16 4.07
CA ASP A 126 8.86 -6.45 3.41
C ASP A 126 8.00 -7.45 4.22
N ILE A 127 6.71 -7.53 3.89
CA ILE A 127 5.81 -8.56 4.41
C ILE A 127 5.91 -9.69 3.41
N THR A 128 6.78 -10.63 3.75
CA THR A 128 6.92 -11.94 3.10
C THR A 128 5.52 -12.52 2.85
N THR A 129 5.28 -12.87 1.59
CA THR A 129 4.06 -13.49 1.04
C THR A 129 3.45 -14.51 2.01
N GLY A 130 2.38 -14.10 2.68
CA GLY A 130 1.40 -14.97 3.32
C GLY A 130 0.11 -14.88 2.51
N GLU A 131 -0.19 -15.96 1.79
CA GLU A 131 -1.40 -16.17 1.00
C GLU A 131 -2.67 -15.84 1.82
N PRO A 132 -3.61 -15.02 1.33
CA PRO A 132 -4.87 -14.82 2.03
C PRO A 132 -5.82 -15.97 1.68
N THR A 133 -5.88 -16.98 2.55
CA THR A 133 -6.96 -17.97 2.53
C THR A 133 -8.29 -17.27 2.77
N LEU A 134 -9.12 -17.26 1.73
CA LEU A 134 -10.50 -16.79 1.72
C LEU A 134 -11.34 -17.67 2.67
N GLY A 135 -11.50 -17.23 3.92
CA GLY A 135 -12.38 -17.86 4.89
C GLY A 135 -13.84 -17.63 4.50
N ALA A 136 -14.53 -18.71 4.11
CA ALA A 136 -15.96 -18.71 3.87
C ALA A 136 -16.72 -18.48 5.19
N SER A 137 -17.66 -17.54 5.15
CA SER A 137 -18.66 -17.27 6.18
C SER A 137 -19.51 -18.52 6.46
N GLY A 138 -19.69 -18.84 7.73
CA GLY A 138 -20.43 -20.01 8.20
C GLY A 138 -21.94 -19.94 8.01
N ASP A 139 -22.57 -21.10 8.23
CA ASP A 139 -23.87 -21.26 8.87
C ASP A 139 -23.94 -22.69 9.42
N GLU A 140 -24.07 -22.83 10.74
CA GLU A 140 -24.53 -24.06 11.38
C GLU A 140 -25.99 -24.32 10.99
N PRO A 141 -26.44 -25.58 11.10
CA PRO A 141 -27.49 -25.77 12.09
C PRO A 141 -27.27 -26.99 12.98
N GLU A 142 -27.56 -26.78 14.26
CA GLU A 142 -27.83 -27.81 15.26
C GLU A 142 -28.83 -28.85 14.72
N ARG A 143 -28.50 -30.14 14.87
CA ARG A 143 -29.53 -31.17 15.07
C ARG A 143 -29.03 -32.26 16.01
N THR A 144 -29.86 -32.46 17.02
CA THR A 144 -29.77 -33.30 18.20
C THR A 144 -29.57 -34.80 17.94
N LEU A 145 -28.77 -35.41 18.83
CA LEU A 145 -28.89 -36.74 19.44
C LEU A 145 -30.10 -37.59 19.01
N ASP A 146 -29.87 -38.80 18.50
CA ASP A 146 -29.88 -40.05 19.30
C ASP A 146 -29.86 -41.35 18.46
N THR A 147 -29.32 -42.40 19.09
CA THR A 147 -29.59 -43.84 18.92
C THR A 147 -28.74 -44.69 17.95
N GLU A 148 -27.78 -45.38 18.58
CA GLU A 148 -27.48 -46.83 18.58
C GLU A 148 -27.22 -47.63 17.27
N ASP A 149 -26.11 -48.39 17.36
CA ASP A 149 -25.88 -49.78 16.93
C ASP A 149 -26.40 -50.27 15.57
N ASN A 150 -25.47 -50.63 14.67
CA ASN A 150 -25.20 -52.04 14.33
C ASN A 150 -24.15 -52.21 13.23
N ASP A 151 -23.11 -52.99 13.57
CA ASP A 151 -22.66 -54.21 12.89
C ASP A 151 -22.49 -54.31 11.36
N PHE A 152 -21.29 -54.80 11.00
CA PHE A 152 -20.92 -55.69 9.87
C PHE A 152 -21.23 -55.21 8.43
N TYR A 153 -20.33 -55.29 7.45
CA TYR A 153 -19.28 -56.27 7.12
C TYR A 153 -18.19 -55.60 6.27
#